data_AF-A0A2H5ZIG2-F1
#
_entry.id   AF-A0A2H5ZIG2-F1
#
_cell.length_a   1.000
_cell.length_b   1.000
_cell.length_c   1.000
_cell.angle_alpha   90.00
_cell.angle_beta   90.00
_cell.angle_gamma   90.00
#
_symmetry.space_group_name_H-M   'P 1'
#
loop_
_entity.id
_entity.type
_entity.pdbx_description
1 polymer ?
#
loop_
_entity_poly.entity_id
_entity_poly.type
_entity_poly.pdbx_seq_one_letter_code
_entity_poly.pdbx_strand_id
1 'polypeptide(L)'
;MKSLGQTIPVWLFVYALATAPSAAAAVCVGDCNGDREVTIDELVTMVNIALGTQPVAGCLAGDANNDGEVTIEEIVTGVNHALSGCPPSEACTEAIATIALSFDLNQVPNLAGLTLDLTYPAQLVSLPAAEQLAERLLDVSDAGGFFDAQVVSGNGSAEPTLRVSYLTPGQIQPGPLLEVTFDCISTTPPAETQFPCVVRQASDGGGFNVQGVTCQVVLDVE
;
A
#
# COMPACT_ATOMS: atom_id res chain seq x y z
N MET A 1 -70.20 -1.30 -9.01
CA MET A 1 -69.79 -0.96 -7.63
C MET A 1 -69.23 -2.22 -6.94
N LYS A 2 -67.95 -2.52 -7.17
CA LYS A 2 -67.16 -3.43 -6.32
C LYS A 2 -65.77 -2.82 -6.21
N SER A 3 -65.46 -2.41 -4.98
CA SER A 3 -64.22 -1.78 -4.54
C SER A 3 -63.07 -2.77 -4.62
N LEU A 4 -61.97 -2.41 -5.29
CA LEU A 4 -60.68 -3.09 -5.18
C LEU A 4 -59.70 -2.08 -4.60
N GLY A 5 -59.42 -2.22 -3.30
CA GLY A 5 -58.32 -1.54 -2.64
C GLY A 5 -57.02 -2.26 -2.96
N GLN A 6 -56.08 -1.55 -3.58
CA GLN A 6 -54.72 -2.03 -3.80
C GLN A 6 -53.78 -1.01 -3.12
N THR A 7 -53.35 -1.35 -1.92
CA THR A 7 -52.35 -0.62 -1.14
C THR A 7 -50.97 -0.83 -1.76
N ILE A 8 -50.33 0.24 -2.20
CA ILE A 8 -48.94 0.25 -2.69
C ILE A 8 -48.01 0.39 -1.47
N PRO A 9 -47.20 -0.61 -1.11
CA PRO A 9 -46.14 -0.40 -0.13
C PRO A 9 -45.01 0.38 -0.81
N VAL A 10 -44.92 1.65 -0.42
CA VAL A 10 -43.69 2.44 -0.47
C VAL A 10 -42.62 1.66 0.30
N TRP A 11 -41.35 1.78 -0.08
CA TRP A 11 -40.13 1.21 0.52
C TRP A 11 -39.61 -0.11 -0.10
N LEU A 12 -38.88 0.02 -1.20
CA LEU A 12 -37.61 -0.68 -1.46
C LEU A 12 -36.88 0.05 -2.61
N PHE A 13 -36.32 1.23 -2.29
CA PHE A 13 -35.23 1.80 -3.07
C PHE A 13 -34.01 0.91 -2.82
N VAL A 14 -33.71 -0.01 -3.75
CA VAL A 14 -32.41 -0.67 -3.76
C VAL A 14 -31.40 0.40 -4.18
N TYR A 15 -30.72 0.99 -3.20
CA TYR A 15 -29.51 1.78 -3.45
C TYR A 15 -28.46 0.81 -4.00
N ALA A 16 -28.27 0.83 -5.31
CA ALA A 16 -27.07 0.26 -5.90
C ALA A 16 -25.89 1.11 -5.41
N LEU A 17 -25.11 0.60 -4.46
CA LEU A 17 -23.79 1.15 -4.20
C LEU A 17 -22.93 0.82 -5.42
N ALA A 18 -22.81 1.79 -6.33
CA ALA A 18 -21.74 1.79 -7.31
C ALA A 18 -20.43 1.98 -6.54
N THR A 19 -19.67 0.91 -6.39
CA THR A 19 -18.26 1.00 -6.02
C THR A 19 -17.55 1.72 -7.16
N ALA A 20 -17.10 2.95 -6.94
CA ALA A 20 -16.22 3.63 -7.87
C ALA A 20 -14.91 2.80 -7.99
N PRO A 21 -14.39 2.54 -9.21
CA PRO A 21 -13.06 2.00 -9.34
C PRO A 21 -12.05 2.96 -8.70
N SER A 22 -11.12 2.37 -7.97
CA SER A 22 -10.00 3.03 -7.28
C SER A 22 -9.22 3.92 -8.24
N ALA A 23 -8.74 5.04 -7.70
CA ALA A 23 -7.91 6.02 -8.39
C ALA A 23 -6.77 5.37 -9.19
N ALA A 24 -6.59 5.94 -10.38
CA ALA A 24 -5.66 5.60 -11.43
C ALA A 24 -4.30 5.08 -10.92
N ALA A 25 -4.00 3.82 -11.25
CA ALA A 25 -2.62 3.48 -11.58
C ALA A 25 -2.14 4.52 -12.61
N ALA A 26 -0.89 4.97 -12.57
CA ALA A 26 -0.35 5.81 -13.62
C ALA A 26 -0.40 5.04 -14.96
N VAL A 27 -1.55 5.10 -15.64
CA VAL A 27 -1.82 4.39 -16.87
C VAL A 27 -1.05 5.13 -17.96
N CYS A 28 -0.20 4.40 -18.67
CA CYS A 28 0.36 4.92 -19.90
C CYS A 28 -0.80 5.14 -20.87
N VAL A 29 -1.18 6.41 -21.09
CA VAL A 29 -2.29 6.74 -21.99
C VAL A 29 -2.02 6.11 -23.35
N GLY A 30 -2.97 5.31 -23.83
CA GLY A 30 -2.88 4.56 -25.09
C GLY A 30 -2.32 3.13 -25.00
N ASP A 31 -1.87 2.66 -23.84
CA ASP A 31 -1.51 1.25 -23.61
C ASP A 31 -2.80 0.44 -23.32
N CYS A 32 -3.44 -0.04 -24.38
CA CYS A 32 -4.74 -0.70 -24.29
C CYS A 32 -4.65 -2.11 -23.70
N ASN A 33 -3.47 -2.73 -23.77
CA ASN A 33 -3.27 -4.12 -23.38
C ASN A 33 -2.59 -4.27 -21.98
N GLY A 34 -1.98 -3.20 -21.48
CA GLY A 34 -1.35 -3.10 -20.16
C GLY A 34 0.10 -3.59 -20.11
N ASP A 35 0.78 -3.72 -21.25
CA ASP A 35 2.17 -4.22 -21.33
C ASP A 35 3.24 -3.12 -21.25
N ARG A 36 2.81 -1.86 -21.05
CA ARG A 36 3.65 -0.66 -20.87
C ARG A 36 4.38 -0.22 -22.12
N GLU A 37 3.88 -0.63 -23.27
CA GLU A 37 4.27 -0.10 -24.57
C GLU A 37 3.03 0.47 -25.26
N VAL A 38 3.20 1.52 -26.06
CA VAL A 38 2.12 1.98 -26.95
C VAL A 38 2.51 1.64 -28.37
N THR A 39 1.81 0.67 -28.93
CA THR A 39 2.00 0.17 -30.29
C THR A 39 1.07 0.88 -31.27
N ILE A 40 1.37 0.72 -32.58
CA ILE A 40 0.51 1.27 -33.63
C ILE A 40 -0.89 0.66 -33.59
N ASP A 41 -1.01 -0.64 -33.25
CA ASP A 41 -2.30 -1.32 -33.17
C ASP A 41 -3.21 -0.73 -32.07
N GLU A 42 -2.61 -0.24 -30.99
CA GLU A 42 -3.33 0.43 -29.91
C GLU A 42 -3.75 1.85 -30.28
N LEU A 43 -2.88 2.61 -30.97
CA LEU A 43 -3.25 3.91 -31.52
C LEU A 43 -4.39 3.81 -32.54
N VAL A 44 -4.38 2.76 -33.39
CA VAL A 44 -5.49 2.48 -34.32
C VAL A 44 -6.77 2.17 -33.55
N THR A 45 -6.67 1.43 -32.44
CA THR A 45 -7.80 1.15 -31.55
C THR A 45 -8.38 2.45 -30.97
N MET A 46 -7.54 3.35 -30.46
CA MET A 46 -7.97 4.66 -29.97
C MET A 46 -8.66 5.51 -31.05
N VAL A 47 -8.12 5.52 -32.28
CA VAL A 47 -8.75 6.23 -33.41
C VAL A 47 -10.12 5.66 -33.74
N ASN A 48 -10.29 4.33 -33.74
CA ASN A 48 -11.62 3.72 -33.95
C ASN A 48 -12.61 4.08 -32.84
N ILE A 49 -12.15 4.21 -31.59
CA ILE A 49 -13.00 4.67 -30.49
C ILE A 49 -13.40 6.13 -30.69
N ALA A 50 -12.44 7.01 -31.01
CA ALA A 50 -12.71 8.43 -31.29
C ALA A 50 -13.65 8.65 -32.48
N LEU A 51 -13.64 7.75 -33.46
CA LEU A 51 -14.57 7.76 -34.60
C LEU A 51 -15.95 7.17 -34.29
N GLY A 52 -16.15 6.63 -33.07
CA GLY A 52 -17.40 5.98 -32.67
C GLY A 52 -17.64 4.62 -33.35
N THR A 53 -16.61 4.01 -33.94
CA THR A 53 -16.70 2.69 -34.59
C THR A 53 -16.42 1.54 -33.62
N GLN A 54 -15.85 1.84 -32.44
CA GLN A 54 -15.57 0.90 -31.36
C GLN A 54 -15.94 1.54 -30.00
N PRO A 55 -16.46 0.79 -29.01
CA PRO A 55 -16.73 1.34 -27.69
C PRO A 55 -15.44 1.60 -26.89
N VAL A 56 -15.46 2.61 -25.99
CA VAL A 56 -14.34 2.96 -25.09
C VAL A 56 -13.84 1.79 -24.24
N ALA A 57 -14.71 0.81 -23.94
CA ALA A 57 -14.34 -0.43 -23.26
C ALA A 57 -13.27 -1.26 -24.02
N GLY A 58 -13.01 -0.97 -25.30
CA GLY A 58 -11.93 -1.57 -26.06
C GLY A 58 -10.53 -1.03 -25.72
N CYS A 59 -10.44 0.14 -25.09
CA CYS A 59 -9.19 0.72 -24.61
C CYS A 59 -9.48 1.78 -23.54
N LEU A 60 -9.64 1.36 -22.28
CA LEU A 60 -9.87 2.30 -21.17
C LEU A 60 -8.67 3.22 -20.94
N ALA A 61 -7.46 2.75 -21.24
CA ALA A 61 -6.25 3.57 -21.19
C ALA A 61 -6.25 4.72 -22.22
N GLY A 62 -7.15 4.69 -23.21
CA GLY A 62 -7.32 5.75 -24.19
C GLY A 62 -8.20 6.90 -23.71
N ASP A 63 -9.03 6.69 -22.68
CA ASP A 63 -9.90 7.68 -22.03
C ASP A 63 -9.25 8.08 -20.71
N ALA A 64 -8.26 8.96 -20.80
CA ALA A 64 -7.41 9.35 -19.69
C ALA A 64 -8.15 10.23 -18.69
N ASN A 65 -9.13 11.00 -19.15
CA ASN A 65 -9.92 11.89 -18.30
C ASN A 65 -11.18 11.19 -17.71
N ASN A 66 -11.47 9.95 -18.14
CA ASN A 66 -12.62 9.14 -17.75
C ASN A 66 -13.97 9.80 -18.03
N ASP A 67 -14.07 10.56 -19.13
CA ASP A 67 -15.32 11.19 -19.57
C ASP A 67 -16.19 10.27 -20.46
N GLY A 68 -15.68 9.09 -20.81
CA GLY A 68 -16.35 8.08 -21.60
C GLY A 68 -16.10 8.21 -23.10
N GLU A 69 -15.30 9.17 -23.53
CA GLU A 69 -14.88 9.36 -24.92
C GLU A 69 -13.35 9.24 -25.06
N VAL A 70 -12.88 9.03 -26.30
CA VAL A 70 -11.46 9.16 -26.62
C VAL A 70 -11.31 10.31 -27.58
N THR A 71 -10.59 11.36 -27.17
CA THR A 71 -10.43 12.58 -27.96
C THR A 71 -9.06 12.64 -28.67
N ILE A 72 -8.89 13.65 -29.53
CA ILE A 72 -7.62 13.87 -30.23
C ILE A 72 -6.50 14.17 -29.22
N GLU A 73 -6.80 14.86 -28.13
CA GLU A 73 -5.85 15.18 -27.06
C GLU A 73 -5.25 13.91 -26.44
N GLU A 74 -6.06 12.87 -26.24
CA GLU A 74 -5.62 11.59 -25.68
C GLU A 74 -4.85 10.77 -26.72
N ILE A 75 -5.31 10.76 -27.98
CA ILE A 75 -4.57 10.13 -29.09
C ILE A 75 -3.19 10.75 -29.23
N VAL A 76 -3.06 12.08 -29.16
CA VAL A 76 -1.76 12.77 -29.22
C VAL A 76 -0.88 12.37 -28.04
N THR A 77 -1.46 12.22 -26.85
CA THR A 77 -0.74 11.72 -25.67
C THR A 77 -0.23 10.29 -25.90
N GLY A 78 -1.07 9.40 -26.41
CA GLY A 78 -0.66 8.04 -26.78
C GLY A 78 0.43 8.00 -27.85
N VAL A 79 0.37 8.86 -28.88
CA VAL A 79 1.42 8.98 -29.89
C VAL A 79 2.74 9.41 -29.24
N ASN A 80 2.72 10.35 -28.30
CA ASN A 80 3.93 10.77 -27.59
C ASN A 80 4.53 9.61 -26.78
N HIS A 81 3.70 8.76 -26.16
CA HIS A 81 4.16 7.56 -25.46
C HIS A 81 4.71 6.50 -26.43
N ALA A 82 4.11 6.33 -27.61
CA ALA A 82 4.65 5.43 -28.64
C ALA A 82 6.03 5.88 -29.15
N LEU A 83 6.26 7.20 -29.22
CA LEU A 83 7.52 7.77 -29.71
C LEU A 83 8.61 7.87 -28.64
N SER A 84 8.22 8.16 -27.40
CA SER A 84 9.14 8.51 -26.31
C SER A 84 9.22 7.45 -25.22
N GLY A 85 8.40 6.40 -25.32
CA GLY A 85 8.13 5.45 -24.24
C GLY A 85 7.05 5.97 -23.30
N CYS A 86 6.39 5.04 -22.62
CA CYS A 86 5.53 5.36 -21.49
C CYS A 86 6.34 6.03 -20.37
N PRO A 87 5.75 6.94 -19.60
CA PRO A 87 6.38 7.36 -18.35
C PRO A 87 6.68 6.11 -17.51
N PRO A 88 7.79 6.06 -16.77
CA PRO A 88 7.91 5.05 -15.73
C PRO A 88 6.62 5.10 -14.92
N SER A 89 6.05 3.94 -14.60
CA SER A 89 5.03 3.94 -13.55
C SER A 89 5.68 4.61 -12.36
N GLU A 90 4.90 5.15 -11.44
CA GLU A 90 5.34 5.19 -10.05
C GLU A 90 5.50 3.72 -9.61
N ALA A 91 6.54 3.06 -10.15
CA ALA A 91 7.04 1.81 -9.68
C ALA A 91 7.56 2.20 -8.32
N CYS A 92 6.90 1.66 -7.29
CA CYS A 92 7.47 1.50 -5.96
C CYS A 92 8.97 1.29 -6.15
N THR A 93 9.76 2.28 -5.76
CA THR A 93 11.22 2.19 -5.76
C THR A 93 11.63 1.87 -4.33
N GLU A 94 11.05 2.62 -3.39
CA GLU A 94 11.14 2.34 -1.97
C GLU A 94 9.75 2.37 -1.32
N ALA A 95 9.58 1.57 -0.26
CA ALA A 95 8.40 1.61 0.59
C ALA A 95 8.83 1.83 2.03
N ILE A 96 8.36 2.91 2.65
CA ILE A 96 8.70 3.29 4.02
C ILE A 96 7.56 2.85 4.94
N ALA A 97 7.81 1.85 5.77
CA ALA A 97 6.87 1.39 6.78
C ALA A 97 7.20 2.05 8.13
N THR A 98 6.31 2.92 8.61
CA THR A 98 6.40 3.49 9.96
C THR A 98 5.66 2.60 10.94
N ILE A 99 6.39 1.95 11.84
CA ILE A 99 5.83 1.17 12.95
C ILE A 99 5.48 2.14 14.07
N ALA A 100 4.20 2.17 14.47
CA ALA A 100 3.72 2.97 15.58
C ALA A 100 3.13 2.10 16.70
N LEU A 101 3.44 2.44 17.95
CA LEU A 101 2.91 1.77 19.13
C LEU A 101 1.64 2.44 19.64
N SER A 102 0.73 1.61 20.15
CA SER A 102 -0.48 2.06 20.84
C SER A 102 -0.62 1.32 22.18
N PHE A 103 -0.68 2.12 23.25
CA PHE A 103 -0.94 1.69 24.63
C PHE A 103 -1.39 2.88 25.48
N ASP A 104 -2.04 2.60 26.61
CA ASP A 104 -2.46 3.62 27.58
C ASP A 104 -1.32 3.87 28.58
N LEU A 105 -0.83 5.11 28.66
CA LEU A 105 0.21 5.53 29.61
C LEU A 105 -0.20 5.34 31.07
N ASN A 106 -1.51 5.33 31.38
CA ASN A 106 -1.98 5.03 32.73
C ASN A 106 -1.84 3.55 33.09
N GLN A 107 -1.86 2.66 32.10
CA GLN A 107 -1.70 1.21 32.30
C GLN A 107 -0.25 0.76 32.10
N VAL A 108 0.49 1.42 31.21
CA VAL A 108 1.90 1.11 30.90
C VAL A 108 2.75 2.38 31.05
N PRO A 109 2.97 2.86 32.28
CA PRO A 109 3.61 4.15 32.54
C PRO A 109 5.14 4.16 32.37
N ASN A 110 5.77 3.00 32.17
CA ASN A 110 7.23 2.89 32.14
C ASN A 110 7.71 1.80 31.16
N LEU A 111 7.13 1.75 29.96
CA LEU A 111 7.58 0.82 28.91
C LEU A 111 9.05 1.11 28.57
N ALA A 112 9.91 0.11 28.70
CA ALA A 112 11.35 0.26 28.50
C ALA A 112 11.98 -0.87 27.66
N GLY A 113 11.33 -2.03 27.59
CA GLY A 113 11.72 -3.13 26.73
C GLY A 113 10.60 -3.55 25.80
N LEU A 114 10.96 -3.88 24.55
CA LEU A 114 10.01 -4.28 23.53
C LEU A 114 10.67 -5.26 22.55
N THR A 115 9.95 -6.32 22.19
CA THR A 115 10.27 -7.14 21.03
C THR A 115 9.03 -7.22 20.16
N LEU A 116 9.15 -6.89 18.88
CA LEU A 116 8.07 -6.98 17.91
C LEU A 116 8.54 -7.68 16.63
N ASP A 117 7.56 -8.22 15.91
CA ASP A 117 7.72 -8.88 14.63
C ASP A 117 6.92 -8.09 13.58
N LEU A 118 7.60 -7.65 12.52
CA LEU A 118 7.00 -7.06 11.32
C LEU A 118 7.14 -8.06 10.17
N THR A 119 6.06 -8.71 9.77
CA THR A 119 6.05 -9.55 8.56
C THR A 119 5.85 -8.66 7.33
N TYR A 120 6.46 -9.00 6.21
CA TYR A 120 6.35 -8.21 4.97
C TYR A 120 6.27 -9.13 3.73
N PRO A 121 5.62 -8.69 2.63
CA PRO A 121 5.39 -9.51 1.46
C PRO A 121 6.67 -9.65 0.60
N ALA A 122 7.37 -10.78 0.72
CA ALA A 122 8.66 -11.02 0.05
C ALA A 122 8.60 -11.03 -1.49
N GLN A 123 7.39 -10.99 -2.07
CA GLN A 123 7.18 -10.91 -3.52
C GLN A 123 7.06 -9.47 -4.04
N LEU A 124 6.85 -8.50 -3.13
CA LEU A 124 6.68 -7.10 -3.49
C LEU A 124 7.84 -6.24 -2.99
N VAL A 125 8.39 -6.57 -1.82
CA VAL A 125 9.46 -5.80 -1.19
C VAL A 125 10.55 -6.69 -0.61
N SER A 126 11.74 -6.12 -0.42
CA SER A 126 12.88 -6.79 0.17
C SER A 126 13.62 -5.90 1.17
N LEU A 127 14.35 -6.54 2.06
CA LEU A 127 15.35 -5.91 2.93
C LEU A 127 16.72 -6.50 2.56
N PRO A 128 17.80 -5.72 2.69
CA PRO A 128 19.14 -6.19 2.37
C PRO A 128 19.62 -7.23 3.40
N ALA A 129 20.78 -7.82 3.12
CA ALA A 129 21.43 -8.74 4.05
C ALA A 129 21.71 -8.08 5.41
N ALA A 130 21.89 -8.91 6.45
CA ALA A 130 22.03 -8.46 7.84
C ALA A 130 23.11 -7.39 8.04
N GLU A 131 24.19 -7.39 7.25
CA GLU A 131 25.27 -6.42 7.34
C GLU A 131 24.86 -4.99 6.92
N GLN A 132 23.85 -4.86 6.06
CA GLN A 132 23.35 -3.58 5.55
C GLN A 132 21.98 -3.20 6.12
N LEU A 133 21.36 -4.08 6.92
CA LEU A 133 20.04 -3.86 7.47
C LEU A 133 19.95 -2.58 8.32
N ALA A 134 21.02 -2.23 9.04
CA ALA A 134 21.05 -1.01 9.86
C ALA A 134 20.85 0.28 9.05
N GLU A 135 21.20 0.31 7.76
CA GLU A 135 21.04 1.48 6.88
C GLU A 135 19.59 1.66 6.37
N ARG A 136 18.69 0.72 6.70
CA ARG A 136 17.27 0.75 6.32
C ARG A 136 16.36 1.07 7.50
N LEU A 137 16.92 1.26 8.68
CA LEU A 137 16.19 1.35 9.94
C LEU A 137 16.49 2.69 10.61
N LEU A 138 15.45 3.49 10.82
CA LEU A 138 15.55 4.78 11.50
C LEU A 138 14.66 4.77 12.75
N ASP A 139 15.29 4.84 13.92
CA ASP A 139 14.61 5.04 15.18
C ASP A 139 14.06 6.47 15.27
N VAL A 140 12.73 6.58 15.34
CA VAL A 140 11.99 7.86 15.41
C VAL A 140 11.28 8.04 16.75
N SER A 141 11.58 7.19 17.73
CA SER A 141 10.88 7.15 19.02
C SER A 141 11.38 8.18 20.04
N ASP A 142 12.55 8.79 19.79
CA ASP A 142 13.33 9.62 20.73
C ASP A 142 13.65 8.92 22.08
N ALA A 143 13.36 7.62 22.22
CA ALA A 143 13.56 6.89 23.46
C ALA A 143 15.04 6.62 23.73
N GLY A 144 15.85 6.54 22.67
CA GLY A 144 17.26 6.18 22.71
C GLY A 144 17.50 4.80 23.32
N GLY A 145 18.78 4.43 23.48
CA GLY A 145 19.16 3.16 24.09
C GLY A 145 19.71 2.15 23.08
N PHE A 146 19.41 0.88 23.31
CA PHE A 146 19.87 -0.23 22.50
C PHE A 146 18.74 -0.70 21.58
N PHE A 147 19.06 -0.73 20.29
CA PHE A 147 18.20 -1.20 19.22
C PHE A 147 18.92 -2.32 18.47
N ASP A 148 18.22 -3.44 18.28
CA ASP A 148 18.67 -4.55 17.46
C ASP A 148 17.54 -5.00 16.53
N ALA A 149 17.90 -5.38 15.31
CA ALA A 149 16.96 -5.85 14.32
C ALA A 149 17.58 -6.97 13.49
N GLN A 150 16.77 -7.98 13.20
CA GLN A 150 17.19 -9.12 12.39
C GLN A 150 16.03 -9.61 11.54
N VAL A 151 16.34 -9.98 10.30
CA VAL A 151 15.38 -10.70 9.45
C VAL A 151 15.35 -12.16 9.89
N VAL A 152 14.23 -12.59 10.45
CA VAL A 152 13.94 -13.97 10.82
C VAL A 152 13.08 -14.57 9.71
N SER A 153 13.65 -15.50 8.95
CA SER A 153 12.88 -16.32 8.02
C SER A 153 12.53 -17.65 8.69
N GLY A 154 11.26 -18.05 8.64
CA GLY A 154 10.84 -19.37 9.10
C GLY A 154 11.36 -20.47 8.17
N ASN A 155 11.53 -21.69 8.67
CA ASN A 155 11.80 -22.83 7.79
C ASN A 155 10.56 -23.10 6.90
N GLY A 156 10.62 -22.76 5.60
CA GLY A 156 9.56 -23.03 4.62
C GLY A 156 9.08 -21.78 3.86
N SER A 157 7.87 -21.83 3.29
CA SER A 157 7.20 -20.72 2.57
C SER A 157 6.61 -19.64 3.48
N ALA A 158 7.16 -19.46 4.68
CA ALA A 158 6.69 -18.40 5.58
C ALA A 158 7.22 -17.06 5.08
N GLU A 159 6.35 -16.05 5.02
CA GLU A 159 6.77 -14.68 4.74
C GLU A 159 7.87 -14.26 5.74
N PRO A 160 8.93 -13.58 5.27
CA PRO A 160 10.01 -13.13 6.13
C PRO A 160 9.48 -12.14 7.17
N THR A 161 10.13 -12.12 8.33
CA THR A 161 9.74 -11.26 9.44
C THR A 161 10.94 -10.49 9.96
N LEU A 162 10.86 -9.16 9.97
CA LEU A 162 11.80 -8.32 10.68
C LEU A 162 11.47 -8.36 12.18
N ARG A 163 12.34 -8.98 12.97
CA ARG A 163 12.24 -8.94 14.43
C ARG A 163 13.05 -7.78 14.95
N VAL A 164 12.39 -6.89 15.67
CA VAL A 164 12.98 -5.71 16.30
C VAL A 164 12.98 -5.91 17.80
N SER A 165 14.13 -5.66 18.44
CA SER A 165 14.29 -5.65 19.89
C SER A 165 14.78 -4.26 20.33
N TYR A 166 14.06 -3.66 21.25
CA TYR A 166 14.29 -2.31 21.75
C TYR A 166 14.46 -2.37 23.28
N LEU A 167 15.51 -1.73 23.80
CA LEU A 167 15.78 -1.59 25.22
C LEU A 167 16.27 -0.17 25.50
N THR A 168 15.54 0.59 26.31
CA THR A 168 15.92 1.96 26.66
C THR A 168 16.09 2.15 28.17
N PRO A 169 17.06 2.97 28.62
CA PRO A 169 17.08 3.46 30.00
C PRO A 169 16.02 4.54 30.25
N GLY A 170 15.44 5.11 29.19
CA GLY A 170 14.32 6.04 29.23
C GLY A 170 12.97 5.33 29.19
N GLN A 171 11.97 6.01 28.63
CA GLN A 171 10.62 5.50 28.47
C GLN A 171 10.23 5.57 27.00
N ILE A 172 9.77 4.45 26.45
CA ILE A 172 9.14 4.38 25.13
C ILE A 172 7.75 5.03 25.23
N GLN A 173 7.45 5.99 24.36
CA GLN A 173 6.15 6.66 24.28
C GLN A 173 5.23 5.98 23.25
N PRO A 174 3.89 6.11 23.37
CA PRO A 174 2.99 5.73 22.29
C PRO A 174 3.17 6.66 21.09
N GLY A 175 3.05 6.12 19.88
CA GLY A 175 3.34 6.84 18.63
C GLY A 175 4.39 6.14 17.76
N PRO A 176 4.96 6.84 16.76
CA PRO A 176 6.01 6.29 15.89
C PRO A 176 7.20 5.78 16.69
N LEU A 177 7.67 4.59 16.33
CA LEU A 177 8.81 3.92 16.96
C LEU A 177 9.97 3.80 15.97
N LEU A 178 9.70 3.26 14.79
CA LEU A 178 10.72 2.86 13.83
C LEU A 178 10.20 3.05 12.41
N GLU A 179 10.99 3.70 11.58
CA GLU A 179 10.81 3.69 10.12
C GLU A 179 11.69 2.60 9.51
N VAL A 180 11.09 1.81 8.62
CA VAL A 180 11.74 0.73 7.88
C VAL A 180 11.63 1.01 6.40
N THR A 181 12.76 1.26 5.74
CA THR A 181 12.82 1.45 4.28
C THR A 181 13.02 0.09 3.61
N PHE A 182 12.06 -0.29 2.77
CA PHE A 182 12.13 -1.48 1.95
C PHE A 182 12.48 -1.14 0.51
N ASP A 183 13.29 -1.99 -0.13
CA ASP A 183 13.51 -1.92 -1.57
C ASP A 183 12.38 -2.65 -2.28
N CYS A 184 11.66 -1.96 -3.16
CA CYS A 184 10.59 -2.57 -3.93
C CYS A 184 11.17 -3.45 -5.05
N ILE A 185 10.62 -4.65 -5.20
CA ILE A 185 11.02 -5.62 -6.22
C ILE A 185 9.91 -5.93 -7.24
N SER A 186 8.75 -5.30 -7.06
CA SER A 186 7.57 -5.40 -7.93
C SER A 186 7.11 -4.02 -8.35
N THR A 187 6.48 -3.93 -9.53
CA THR A 187 5.84 -2.71 -10.01
C THR A 187 4.48 -2.45 -9.37
N THR A 188 3.97 -3.41 -8.59
CA THR A 188 2.73 -3.25 -7.80
C THR A 188 3.10 -2.74 -6.41
N PRO A 189 2.60 -1.56 -5.99
CA PRO A 189 2.80 -1.06 -4.64
C PRO A 189 2.25 -2.04 -3.59
N PRO A 190 2.97 -2.29 -2.49
CA PRO A 190 2.47 -3.12 -1.42
C PRO A 190 1.39 -2.36 -0.61
N ALA A 191 0.43 -3.09 -0.04
CA ALA A 191 -0.62 -2.53 0.79
C ALA A 191 -0.27 -2.62 2.28
N GLU A 192 -0.68 -1.63 3.09
CA GLU A 192 -0.47 -1.62 4.56
C GLU A 192 -0.87 -2.92 5.25
N THR A 193 -1.96 -3.54 4.82
CA THR A 193 -2.47 -4.81 5.40
C THR A 193 -1.53 -6.00 5.21
N GLN A 194 -0.54 -5.88 4.30
CA GLN A 194 0.47 -6.91 4.05
C GLN A 194 1.66 -6.79 5.01
N PHE A 195 1.67 -5.78 5.89
CA PHE A 195 2.70 -5.54 6.90
C PHE A 195 2.17 -5.75 8.32
N PRO A 196 1.71 -6.96 8.71
CA PRO A 196 1.20 -7.16 10.04
C PRO A 196 2.33 -7.02 11.06
N CYS A 197 2.11 -6.14 12.04
CA CYS A 197 3.00 -5.94 13.17
C CYS A 197 2.43 -6.65 14.41
N VAL A 198 3.28 -7.41 15.10
CA VAL A 198 2.91 -8.15 16.32
C VAL A 198 3.93 -7.89 17.42
N VAL A 199 3.47 -7.32 18.53
CA VAL A 199 4.28 -7.22 19.75
C VAL A 199 4.43 -8.62 20.37
N ARG A 200 5.66 -9.09 20.48
CA ARG A 200 6.00 -10.41 21.03
C ARG A 200 6.23 -10.36 22.53
N GLN A 201 6.93 -9.34 22.99
CA GLN A 201 7.23 -9.10 24.40
C GLN A 201 7.29 -7.60 24.67
N ALA A 202 6.87 -7.19 25.87
CA ALA A 202 6.98 -5.82 26.35
C ALA A 202 7.32 -5.88 27.83
N SER A 203 8.22 -5.02 28.30
CA SER A 203 8.61 -4.95 29.72
C SER A 203 8.79 -3.51 30.20
N ASP A 204 8.61 -3.33 31.50
CA ASP A 204 8.92 -2.05 32.16
C ASP A 204 10.43 -1.86 32.40
N GLY A 205 10.83 -0.71 32.94
CA GLY A 205 12.23 -0.41 33.29
C GLY A 205 12.84 -1.31 34.38
N GLY A 206 12.03 -2.11 35.08
CA GLY A 206 12.48 -3.15 36.00
C GLY A 206 12.65 -4.52 35.33
N GLY A 207 12.28 -4.67 34.06
CA GLY A 207 12.29 -5.92 33.33
C GLY A 207 11.05 -6.80 33.57
N PHE A 208 10.00 -6.27 34.19
CA PHE A 208 8.75 -7.01 34.38
C PHE A 208 7.87 -6.92 33.14
N ASN A 209 7.25 -8.03 32.75
CA ASN A 209 6.37 -8.08 31.58
C ASN A 209 5.16 -7.15 31.76
N VAL A 210 4.87 -6.37 30.72
CA VAL A 210 3.68 -5.52 30.62
C VAL A 210 2.77 -6.00 29.49
N GLN A 211 1.48 -5.66 29.58
CA GLN A 211 0.45 -6.06 28.63
C GLN A 211 -0.22 -4.82 28.04
N GLY A 212 -1.00 -5.00 26.96
CA GLY A 212 -1.76 -3.90 26.34
C GLY A 212 -0.95 -3.01 25.40
N VAL A 213 0.26 -3.44 25.02
CA VAL A 213 1.06 -2.80 23.97
C VAL A 213 0.75 -3.46 22.64
N THR A 214 0.34 -2.66 21.67
CA THR A 214 0.07 -3.09 20.29
C THR A 214 0.89 -2.25 19.33
N CYS A 215 1.04 -2.71 18.09
CA CYS A 215 1.67 -1.95 17.03
C CYS A 215 0.83 -1.97 15.76
N GLN A 216 0.94 -0.90 14.99
CA GLN A 216 0.32 -0.72 13.69
C GLN A 216 1.36 -0.11 12.73
N VAL A 217 1.11 -0.27 11.43
CA VAL A 217 2.00 0.22 10.39
C VAL A 217 1.25 1.25 9.56
N VAL A 218 1.91 2.36 9.28
CA VAL A 218 1.53 3.31 8.23
C VAL A 218 2.56 3.19 7.12
N LEU A 219 2.11 3.10 5.87
CA LEU A 219 2.99 2.87 4.73
C LEU A 219 2.99 4.09 3.80
N ASP A 220 4.18 4.57 3.49
CA ASP A 220 4.42 5.56 2.44
C ASP A 220 5.19 4.87 1.30
N VAL A 221 4.79 5.10 0.04
CA VAL A 221 5.40 4.45 -1.13
C VAL A 221 5.89 5.54 -2.06
N GLU A 222 7.18 5.49 -2.39
CA GLU A 222 7.89 6.45 -3.24
C GLU A 222 8.32 5.85 -4.58
#